data_AF-A0A1Y4QXC6-F1
#
_entry.id   AF-A0A1Y4QXC6-F1
#
_cell.length_a   1.000
_cell.length_b   1.000
_cell.length_c   1.000
_cell.angle_alpha   90.00
_cell.angle_beta   90.00
_cell.angle_gamma   90.00
#
_symmetry.space_group_name_H-M   'P 1'
#
loop_
_entity.id
_entity.type
_entity.pdbx_description
1 polymer ?
#
loop_
_entity_poly.entity_id
_entity_poly.type
_entity_poly.pdbx_seq_one_letter_code
_entity_poly.pdbx_strand_id
1 'polypeptide(L)'
;MVDNEMFATLNQDLVIKGKFYDKENLPSQISNAIYSFGSFDVFEILAFIDISDELDGSKGMIITPEAIYFKFGQAGCFKYQDIIALSLEKHRHDPVIKAVIKTNDKNYAFSNKTIDPEIFVNLLSKITDLDIEMIMTNHEKVAYYVPIVLQDLENDEYEDIELTLIEKNKIQEFYQDLSMIEQLDDENYQYELVNLCHQALAFFDDLGLDSDEIDELEKVEAVFNQADLEEEQKIENAKKFYDDMMDKYRHGDSEMYDRVKGIMNQFGIDENGLTGKSTEEIEDILCSKFGISKSMMEKLVRKFNGQ
;
A
#
# COMPACT_ATOMS: atom_id res chain seq x y z
N MET A 1 5.67 35.43 2.37
CA MET A 1 5.93 35.46 3.82
C MET A 1 4.87 34.57 4.42
N VAL A 2 5.25 33.40 4.95
CA VAL A 2 4.30 32.49 5.61
C VAL A 2 3.84 33.19 6.89
N ASP A 3 2.52 33.23 7.13
CA ASP A 3 1.97 33.95 8.28
C ASP A 3 2.32 33.23 9.59
N ASN A 4 2.73 33.98 10.61
CA ASN A 4 3.18 33.40 11.89
C ASN A 4 2.05 32.65 12.61
N GLU A 5 0.78 32.93 12.29
CA GLU A 5 -0.38 32.20 12.79
C GLU A 5 -0.42 30.74 12.31
N MET A 6 0.12 30.42 11.12
CA MET A 6 0.13 29.05 10.59
C MET A 6 1.00 28.10 11.41
N PHE A 7 1.92 28.65 12.20
CA PHE A 7 2.79 27.91 13.10
C PHE A 7 2.30 27.90 14.55
N ALA A 8 1.13 28.48 14.84
CA ALA A 8 0.54 28.49 16.19
C ALA A 8 0.22 27.07 16.71
N THR A 9 0.13 26.09 15.82
CA THR A 9 -0.10 24.68 16.17
C THR A 9 1.18 23.90 16.45
N LEU A 10 2.37 24.52 16.31
CA LEU A 10 3.63 23.87 16.67
C LEU A 10 3.72 23.69 18.18
N ASN A 11 3.76 22.43 18.60
CA ASN A 11 3.88 22.08 20.02
C ASN A 11 4.57 20.70 20.16
N GLN A 12 4.59 20.19 21.40
CA GLN A 12 5.18 18.90 21.73
C GLN A 12 4.46 17.71 21.07
N ASP A 13 3.21 17.85 20.63
CA ASP A 13 2.44 16.76 20.00
C ASP A 13 3.08 16.33 18.68
N LEU A 14 3.79 17.23 17.98
CA LEU A 14 4.57 16.90 16.78
C LEU A 14 5.73 15.91 17.07
N VAL A 15 6.15 15.75 18.33
CA VAL A 15 7.38 15.03 18.70
C VAL A 15 7.06 13.75 19.46
N ILE A 16 7.29 12.61 18.81
CA ILE A 16 7.17 11.27 19.40
C ILE A 16 8.37 10.95 20.31
N LYS A 17 9.58 11.28 19.86
CA LYS A 17 10.82 11.08 20.63
C LYS A 17 11.68 12.34 20.56
N GLY A 18 11.98 12.89 21.73
CA GLY A 18 12.83 14.07 21.87
C GLY A 18 12.11 15.17 22.63
N LYS A 19 12.61 16.39 22.51
CA LYS A 19 12.08 17.57 23.18
C LYS A 19 11.81 18.69 22.19
N PHE A 20 10.61 19.26 22.28
CA PHE A 20 10.21 20.44 21.55
C PHE A 20 10.58 21.71 22.32
N TYR A 21 11.04 22.71 21.59
CA TYR A 21 11.31 24.06 22.07
C TYR A 21 10.64 25.05 21.10
N ASP A 22 9.76 25.89 21.61
CA ASP A 22 9.21 27.01 20.86
C ASP A 22 10.24 28.15 20.73
N LYS A 23 9.88 29.17 19.94
CA LYS A 23 10.69 30.38 19.73
C LYS A 23 11.05 31.16 21.00
N GLU A 24 10.22 31.07 22.05
CA GLU A 24 10.41 31.81 23.31
C GLU A 24 11.34 31.06 24.27
N ASN A 25 11.45 29.73 24.10
CA ASN A 25 12.14 28.81 25.01
C ASN A 25 13.31 28.06 24.34
N LEU A 26 13.93 28.65 23.30
CA LEU A 26 15.06 28.02 22.60
C LEU A 26 16.25 27.75 23.53
N PRO A 27 16.85 26.54 23.50
CA PRO A 27 17.97 26.17 24.35
C PRO A 27 19.28 26.73 23.77
N SER A 28 20.30 26.91 24.62
CA SER A 28 21.63 27.38 24.17
C SER A 28 22.29 26.47 23.11
N GLN A 29 21.94 25.18 23.15
CA GLN A 29 22.41 24.13 22.26
C GLN A 29 21.90 24.29 20.82
N ILE A 30 20.93 25.17 20.56
CA ILE A 30 20.49 25.52 19.20
C ILE A 30 21.66 25.97 18.33
N SER A 31 22.67 26.62 18.91
CA SER A 31 23.88 27.03 18.21
C SER A 31 24.63 25.84 17.57
N ASN A 32 24.67 24.69 18.26
CA ASN A 32 25.27 23.47 17.74
C ASN A 32 24.44 22.89 16.58
N ALA A 33 23.12 22.91 16.70
CA ALA A 33 22.21 22.46 15.66
C ALA A 33 22.34 23.31 14.38
N ILE A 34 22.37 24.65 14.52
CA ILE A 34 22.57 25.58 13.41
C ILE A 34 23.89 25.29 12.69
N TYR A 35 24.98 25.13 13.45
CA TYR A 35 26.29 24.80 12.89
C TYR A 35 26.32 23.43 12.20
N SER A 36 25.62 22.44 12.77
CA SER A 36 25.68 21.05 12.34
C SER A 36 24.82 20.74 11.12
N PHE A 37 23.65 21.36 11.01
CA PHE A 37 22.69 21.06 9.94
C PHE A 37 21.73 22.21 9.59
N GLY A 38 21.84 23.37 10.24
CA GLY A 38 21.10 24.57 9.86
C GLY A 38 21.79 25.37 8.74
N SER A 39 21.48 26.66 8.68
CA SER A 39 22.16 27.63 7.81
C SER A 39 22.58 28.86 8.62
N PHE A 40 23.70 29.48 8.25
CA PHE A 40 24.14 30.76 8.82
C PHE A 40 23.22 31.92 8.43
N ASP A 41 22.38 31.72 7.41
CA ASP A 41 21.37 32.68 6.98
C ASP A 41 20.02 32.50 7.71
N VAL A 42 19.95 31.65 8.75
CA VAL A 42 18.76 31.52 9.59
C VAL A 42 18.70 32.69 10.56
N PHE A 43 17.84 33.67 10.24
CA PHE A 43 17.62 34.86 11.08
C PHE A 43 16.49 34.69 12.10
N GLU A 44 15.57 33.77 11.87
CA GLU A 44 14.42 33.50 12.73
C GLU A 44 14.17 31.99 12.85
N ILE A 45 14.00 31.52 14.09
CA ILE A 45 13.68 30.13 14.42
C ILE A 45 12.32 30.13 15.10
N LEU A 46 11.39 29.39 14.53
CA LEU A 46 10.02 29.25 15.05
C LEU A 46 9.94 28.12 16.09
N ALA A 47 10.64 27.03 15.82
CA ALA A 47 10.74 25.91 16.75
C ALA A 47 12.02 25.11 16.52
N PHE A 48 12.43 24.40 17.57
CA PHE A 48 13.51 23.44 17.54
C PHE A 48 13.09 22.13 18.21
N ILE A 49 13.35 21.02 17.54
CA ILE A 49 13.15 19.68 18.06
C ILE A 49 14.52 19.06 18.26
N ASP A 50 14.89 18.77 19.51
CA ASP A 50 16.12 18.05 19.83
C ASP A 50 15.82 16.58 20.13
N ILE A 51 16.49 15.69 19.40
CA ILE A 51 16.29 14.24 19.49
C ILE A 51 17.58 13.51 19.86
N SER A 52 18.64 14.26 20.14
CA SER A 52 19.89 13.72 20.65
C SER A 52 19.70 13.17 22.07
N ASP A 53 20.40 12.08 22.40
CA ASP A 53 20.22 11.42 23.69
C ASP A 53 20.66 12.32 24.87
N GLU A 54 21.59 13.26 24.62
CA GLU A 54 22.09 14.23 25.61
C GLU A 54 21.44 15.62 25.52
N LEU A 55 20.49 15.83 24.59
CA LEU A 55 19.91 17.14 24.27
C LEU A 55 20.99 18.20 23.99
N ASP A 56 21.99 17.80 23.21
CA ASP A 56 23.18 18.58 22.86
C ASP A 56 23.05 19.33 21.53
N GLY A 57 21.91 19.20 20.84
CA GLY A 57 21.66 19.78 19.53
C GLY A 57 22.35 19.08 18.35
N SER A 58 22.95 17.89 18.55
CA SER A 58 23.65 17.17 17.48
C SER A 58 22.72 16.52 16.44
N LYS A 59 21.46 16.27 16.83
CA LYS A 59 20.40 15.67 16.00
C LYS A 59 19.07 16.31 16.30
N GLY A 60 18.26 16.53 15.27
CA GLY A 60 16.98 17.22 15.45
C GLY A 60 16.42 17.84 14.19
N MET A 61 15.53 18.80 14.39
CA MET A 61 14.88 19.60 13.35
C MET A 61 14.78 21.06 13.79
N ILE A 62 15.16 21.97 12.91
CA ILE A 62 15.00 23.42 13.07
C ILE A 62 13.92 23.86 12.08
N ILE A 63 12.88 24.50 12.59
CA ILE A 63 11.75 25.02 11.82
C ILE A 63 11.88 26.54 11.76
N THR A 64 11.91 27.09 10.55
CA THR A 64 12.03 28.53 10.28
C THR A 64 10.84 28.98 9.43
N PRO A 65 10.61 30.30 9.22
CA PRO A 65 9.51 30.76 8.36
C PRO A 65 9.63 30.34 6.89
N GLU A 66 10.82 29.98 6.41
CA GLU A 66 11.06 29.69 4.99
C GLU A 66 11.37 28.22 4.69
N ALA A 67 11.95 27.52 5.67
CA ALA A 67 12.52 26.19 5.46
C ALA A 67 12.56 25.35 6.73
N ILE A 68 12.67 24.04 6.52
CA ILE A 68 12.98 23.07 7.55
C ILE A 68 14.38 22.54 7.32
N TYR A 69 15.16 22.50 8.39
CA TYR A 69 16.49 21.88 8.44
C TYR A 69 16.46 20.72 9.42
N PHE A 70 17.07 19.59 9.09
CA PHE A 70 17.00 18.42 9.96
C PHE A 70 18.23 17.54 9.85
N LYS A 71 18.47 16.76 10.90
CA LYS A 71 19.48 15.71 10.94
C LYS A 71 19.07 14.63 11.94
N PHE A 72 18.47 13.55 11.43
CA PHE A 72 18.13 12.36 12.22
C PHE A 72 19.17 11.24 12.04
N GLY A 73 19.68 11.10 10.81
CA GLY A 73 20.84 10.28 10.47
C GLY A 73 21.69 10.98 9.42
N GLN A 74 21.05 11.43 8.34
CA GLN A 74 21.62 12.33 7.34
C GLN A 74 21.07 13.75 7.52
N ALA A 75 21.91 14.76 7.28
CA ALA A 75 21.47 16.15 7.24
C ALA A 75 20.69 16.45 5.95
N GLY A 76 19.59 17.18 6.08
CA GLY A 76 18.75 17.58 4.96
C GLY A 76 18.07 18.91 5.22
N CYS A 77 17.56 19.51 4.14
CA CYS A 77 16.84 20.77 4.18
C CYS A 77 15.89 20.84 2.99
N PHE A 78 14.71 21.41 3.19
CA PHE A 78 13.83 21.84 2.12
C PHE A 78 13.14 23.16 2.47
N LYS A 79 12.87 23.97 1.45
CA LYS A 79 12.05 25.18 1.58
C LYS A 79 10.60 24.84 1.33
N TYR A 80 9.68 25.54 1.99
CA TYR A 80 8.24 25.30 1.80
C TYR A 80 7.80 25.53 0.36
N GLN A 81 8.32 26.58 -0.28
CA GLN A 81 8.03 26.94 -1.67
C GLN A 81 8.48 25.88 -2.71
N ASP A 82 9.38 24.96 -2.32
CA ASP A 82 9.90 23.93 -3.22
C ASP A 82 9.12 22.61 -3.08
N ILE A 83 8.17 22.52 -2.14
CA ILE A 83 7.29 21.37 -1.95
C ILE A 83 6.26 21.35 -3.08
N ILE A 84 6.10 20.20 -3.71
CA ILE A 84 5.18 19.99 -4.83
C ILE A 84 4.14 18.91 -4.57
N ALA A 85 4.36 18.02 -3.59
CA ALA A 85 3.37 17.06 -3.14
C ALA A 85 3.65 16.64 -1.70
N LEU A 86 2.58 16.33 -0.98
CA LEU A 86 2.59 15.80 0.37
C LEU A 86 1.82 14.49 0.37
N SER A 87 2.35 13.48 1.04
CA SER A 87 1.67 12.20 1.16
C SER A 87 1.86 11.57 2.52
N LEU A 88 0.90 10.75 2.95
CA LEU A 88 0.95 9.97 4.17
C LEU A 88 0.87 8.48 3.81
N GLU A 89 1.94 7.74 4.11
CA GLU A 89 2.04 6.30 3.87
C GLU A 89 1.69 5.54 5.15
N LYS A 90 0.63 4.73 5.08
CA LYS A 90 0.10 3.96 6.21
C LYS A 90 -0.40 2.62 5.70
N HIS A 91 0.13 1.54 6.27
CA HIS A 91 -0.21 0.18 5.87
C HIS A 91 -0.77 -0.64 7.04
N ARG A 92 -1.69 -1.57 6.77
CA ARG A 92 -2.42 -2.36 7.79
C ARG A 92 -1.52 -3.07 8.79
N HIS A 93 -0.45 -3.70 8.31
CA HIS A 93 0.49 -4.46 9.15
C HIS A 93 1.83 -3.75 9.35
N ASP A 94 1.99 -2.53 8.84
CA ASP A 94 3.17 -1.74 9.11
C ASP A 94 2.86 -0.75 10.25
N PRO A 95 3.42 -0.95 11.46
CA PRO A 95 3.28 0.03 12.53
C PRO A 95 4.00 1.35 12.19
N VAL A 96 4.83 1.38 11.15
CA VAL A 96 5.56 2.56 10.70
C VAL A 96 4.69 3.38 9.75
N ILE A 97 4.17 4.49 10.27
CA ILE A 97 3.54 5.54 9.45
C ILE A 97 4.65 6.47 8.94
N LYS A 98 4.56 6.93 7.68
CA LYS A 98 5.54 7.86 7.10
C LYS A 98 4.87 9.07 6.45
N ALA A 99 5.43 10.24 6.72
CA ALA A 99 5.18 11.47 6.00
C ALA A 99 6.15 11.52 4.83
N VAL A 100 5.64 11.61 3.60
CA VAL A 100 6.42 11.74 2.39
C VAL A 100 6.26 13.15 1.84
N ILE A 101 7.38 13.86 1.69
CA ILE A 101 7.42 15.23 1.18
C ILE A 101 8.21 15.20 -0.11
N LYS A 102 7.53 15.51 -1.21
CA LYS A 102 8.15 15.63 -2.51
C LYS A 102 8.45 17.09 -2.79
N THR A 103 9.71 17.36 -3.11
CA THR A 103 10.17 18.66 -3.59
C THR A 103 10.56 18.58 -5.06
N ASN A 104 10.84 19.71 -5.69
CA ASN A 104 11.32 19.76 -7.07
C ASN A 104 12.50 18.81 -7.36
N ASP A 105 13.40 18.64 -6.38
CA ASP A 105 14.67 17.93 -6.61
C ASP A 105 14.78 16.60 -5.85
N LYS A 106 13.99 16.41 -4.77
CA LYS A 106 14.18 15.33 -3.79
C LYS A 106 12.88 14.88 -3.14
N ASN A 107 12.89 13.63 -2.68
CA ASN A 107 11.85 13.07 -1.82
C ASN A 107 12.40 12.88 -0.41
N TYR A 108 11.63 13.29 0.59
CA TYR A 108 11.94 13.10 2.00
C TYR A 108 10.88 12.23 2.64
N ALA A 109 11.30 11.30 3.50
CA ALA A 109 10.40 10.44 4.25
C ALA A 109 10.71 10.53 5.74
N PHE A 110 9.70 10.83 6.55
CA PHE A 110 9.81 10.93 8.00
C PHE A 110 8.84 9.95 8.64
N SER A 111 9.37 8.99 9.40
CA SER A 111 8.53 8.01 10.07
C SER A 111 8.17 8.43 11.48
N ASN A 112 7.14 7.78 12.03
CA ASN A 112 6.68 7.89 13.42
C ASN A 112 7.69 7.42 14.50
N LYS A 113 8.99 7.37 14.18
CA LYS A 113 10.06 7.06 15.15
C LYS A 113 10.48 8.28 15.96
N THR A 114 10.20 9.48 15.46
CA THR A 114 10.79 10.71 16.03
C THR A 114 9.81 11.86 15.98
N ILE A 115 9.20 12.10 14.83
CA ILE A 115 8.14 13.09 14.67
C ILE A 115 6.84 12.37 14.32
N ASP A 116 5.71 12.95 14.69
CA ASP A 116 4.40 12.48 14.29
C ASP A 116 4.15 12.81 12.80
N PRO A 117 4.03 11.80 11.92
CA PRO A 117 3.85 12.02 10.49
C PRO A 117 2.57 12.76 10.15
N GLU A 118 1.46 12.45 10.83
CA GLU A 118 0.14 13.01 10.54
C GLU A 118 0.11 14.50 10.89
N ILE A 119 0.62 14.85 12.07
CA ILE A 119 0.74 16.26 12.48
C ILE A 119 1.70 17.00 11.54
N PHE A 120 2.78 16.35 11.13
CA PHE A 120 3.78 16.98 10.26
C PHE A 120 3.27 17.28 8.86
N VAL A 121 2.58 16.35 8.19
CA VAL A 121 2.00 16.62 6.86
C VAL A 121 0.86 17.62 6.94
N ASN A 122 0.03 17.59 8.00
CA ASN A 122 -1.03 18.58 8.22
C ASN A 122 -0.48 20.00 8.40
N LEU A 123 0.63 20.15 9.12
CA LEU A 123 1.34 21.43 9.23
C LEU A 123 1.80 21.91 7.85
N LEU A 124 2.45 21.04 7.08
CA LEU A 124 2.97 21.41 5.76
C LEU A 124 1.85 21.71 4.75
N SER A 125 0.75 20.96 4.79
CA SER A 125 -0.44 21.19 3.98
C SER A 125 -1.00 22.58 4.24
N LYS A 126 -1.17 22.98 5.51
CA LYS A 126 -1.60 24.35 5.86
C LYS A 126 -0.67 25.44 5.36
N ILE A 127 0.65 25.20 5.38
CA ILE A 127 1.65 26.19 4.93
C ILE A 127 1.68 26.32 3.40
N THR A 128 1.49 25.21 2.69
CA THR A 128 1.68 25.13 1.24
C THR A 128 0.38 25.15 0.44
N ASP A 129 -0.76 25.02 1.11
CA ASP A 129 -2.10 24.85 0.51
C ASP A 129 -2.17 23.63 -0.42
N LEU A 130 -1.41 22.57 -0.10
CA LEU A 130 -1.38 21.31 -0.82
C LEU A 130 -2.22 20.26 -0.10
N ASP A 131 -2.99 19.49 -0.88
CA ASP A 131 -3.68 18.30 -0.38
C ASP A 131 -2.69 17.20 0.00
N ILE A 132 -3.11 16.36 0.94
CA ILE A 132 -2.32 15.23 1.43
C ILE A 132 -2.82 13.97 0.74
N GLU A 133 -1.97 13.38 -0.09
CA GLU A 133 -2.27 12.10 -0.75
C GLU A 133 -2.05 10.93 0.22
N MET A 134 -3.04 10.06 0.36
CA MET A 134 -2.88 8.83 1.14
C MET A 134 -2.21 7.74 0.28
N ILE A 135 -0.99 7.32 0.65
CA ILE A 135 -0.30 6.22 -0.02
C ILE A 135 -0.75 4.91 0.63
N MET A 136 -1.49 4.13 -0.16
CA MET A 136 -2.08 2.85 0.22
C MET A 136 -1.86 1.85 -0.90
N THR A 137 -1.81 0.55 -0.56
CA THR A 137 -1.89 -0.51 -1.57
C THR A 137 -3.28 -0.53 -2.21
N ASN A 138 -3.41 -1.16 -3.38
CA ASN A 138 -4.72 -1.31 -4.05
C ASN A 138 -5.76 -1.98 -3.13
N HIS A 139 -5.37 -2.99 -2.35
CA HIS A 139 -6.26 -3.63 -1.39
C HIS A 139 -6.68 -2.65 -0.28
N GLU A 140 -5.73 -1.92 0.30
CA GLU A 140 -6.02 -0.92 1.33
C GLU A 140 -6.91 0.22 0.82
N LYS A 141 -6.76 0.61 -0.46
CA LYS A 141 -7.67 1.56 -1.11
C LYS A 141 -9.12 1.06 -1.08
N VAL A 142 -9.36 -0.23 -1.32
CA VAL A 142 -10.72 -0.80 -1.20
C VAL A 142 -11.25 -0.64 0.23
N ALA A 143 -10.46 -1.05 1.22
CA ALA A 143 -10.83 -0.95 2.63
C ALA A 143 -11.01 0.50 3.12
N TYR A 144 -10.45 1.48 2.39
CA TYR A 144 -10.53 2.90 2.72
C TYR A 144 -11.70 3.61 2.02
N TYR A 145 -11.86 3.43 0.70
CA TYR A 145 -12.85 4.17 -0.09
C TYR A 145 -14.26 3.59 0.03
N VAL A 146 -14.42 2.25 0.12
CA VAL A 146 -15.75 1.63 0.25
C VAL A 146 -16.51 2.17 1.48
N PRO A 147 -15.94 2.23 2.69
CA PRO A 147 -16.62 2.84 3.84
C PRO A 147 -17.03 4.30 3.65
N ILE A 148 -16.24 5.10 2.92
CA ILE A 148 -16.55 6.51 2.68
C ILE A 148 -17.83 6.63 1.86
N VAL A 149 -17.89 5.94 0.71
CA VAL A 149 -19.08 5.94 -0.16
C VAL A 149 -20.32 5.43 0.60
N LEU A 150 -20.15 4.38 1.43
CA LEU A 150 -21.25 3.86 2.27
C LEU A 150 -21.71 4.87 3.33
N GLN A 151 -20.79 5.62 3.93
CA GLN A 151 -21.10 6.64 4.92
C GLN A 151 -21.82 7.83 4.27
N ASP A 152 -21.42 8.23 3.08
CA ASP A 152 -22.05 9.31 2.31
C ASP A 152 -23.49 8.95 1.92
N LEU A 153 -23.72 7.68 1.54
CA LEU A 153 -25.06 7.11 1.37
C LEU A 153 -25.91 7.17 2.65
N GLU A 154 -25.33 6.87 3.81
CA GLU A 154 -26.04 6.93 5.09
C GLU A 154 -26.32 8.37 5.56
N ASN A 155 -25.45 9.30 5.17
CA ASN A 155 -25.55 10.73 5.47
C ASN A 155 -26.44 11.51 4.50
N ASP A 156 -27.02 10.84 3.50
CA ASP A 156 -27.89 11.46 2.48
C ASP A 156 -27.15 12.52 1.63
N GLU A 157 -25.85 12.31 1.38
CA GLU A 157 -25.05 13.23 0.54
C GLU A 157 -25.40 13.11 -0.95
N TYR A 158 -25.93 11.96 -1.35
CA TYR A 158 -26.51 11.73 -2.67
C TYR A 158 -28.01 12.07 -2.65
N GLU A 159 -28.32 13.36 -2.68
CA GLU A 159 -29.68 13.94 -2.46
C GLU A 159 -30.82 13.31 -3.29
N ASP A 160 -30.51 12.63 -4.40
CA ASP A 160 -31.47 12.03 -5.32
C ASP A 160 -31.75 10.53 -5.06
N ILE A 161 -31.17 9.93 -4.01
CA ILE A 161 -31.24 8.48 -3.74
C ILE A 161 -32.07 8.17 -2.51
N GLU A 162 -33.23 7.54 -2.71
CA GLU A 162 -34.02 6.97 -1.63
C GLU A 162 -33.70 5.47 -1.43
N LEU A 163 -32.86 5.17 -0.44
CA LEU A 163 -32.48 3.79 -0.15
C LEU A 163 -33.66 2.91 0.33
N THR A 164 -33.86 1.79 -0.34
CA THR A 164 -34.81 0.75 0.07
C THR A 164 -34.32 0.01 1.33
N LEU A 165 -35.21 -0.71 2.01
CA LEU A 165 -34.83 -1.54 3.16
C LEU A 165 -33.80 -2.62 2.78
N ILE A 166 -33.83 -3.11 1.54
CA ILE A 166 -32.88 -4.11 1.05
C ILE A 166 -31.49 -3.48 0.90
N GLU A 167 -31.41 -2.30 0.28
CA GLU A 167 -30.14 -1.57 0.13
C GLU A 167 -29.55 -1.17 1.49
N LYS A 168 -30.37 -0.72 2.45
CA LYS A 168 -29.91 -0.43 3.81
C LYS A 168 -29.33 -1.66 4.52
N ASN A 169 -29.95 -2.82 4.34
CA ASN A 169 -29.39 -4.07 4.88
C ASN A 169 -28.08 -4.43 4.17
N LYS A 170 -27.96 -4.18 2.86
CA LYS A 170 -26.74 -4.43 2.10
C LYS A 170 -25.57 -3.57 2.56
N ILE A 171 -25.81 -2.29 2.86
CA ILE A 171 -24.82 -1.39 3.48
C ILE A 171 -24.31 -1.98 4.81
N GLN A 172 -25.23 -2.46 5.65
CA GLN A 172 -24.86 -3.08 6.93
C GLN A 172 -24.09 -4.40 6.76
N GLU A 173 -24.37 -5.18 5.72
CA GLU A 173 -23.58 -6.36 5.35
C GLU A 173 -22.15 -5.95 4.97
N PHE A 174 -21.96 -4.90 4.14
CA PHE A 174 -20.62 -4.43 3.78
C PHE A 174 -19.78 -4.02 4.99
N TYR A 175 -20.36 -3.32 5.96
CA TYR A 175 -19.64 -2.99 7.19
C TYR A 175 -19.25 -4.23 8.02
N GLN A 176 -20.12 -5.25 8.04
CA GLN A 176 -19.80 -6.52 8.70
C GLN A 176 -18.66 -7.24 7.98
N ASP A 177 -18.71 -7.29 6.65
CA ASP A 177 -17.68 -7.92 5.83
C ASP A 177 -16.34 -7.21 6.03
N LEU A 178 -16.29 -5.88 5.94
CA LEU A 178 -15.10 -5.08 6.24
C LEU A 178 -14.50 -5.40 7.62
N SER A 179 -15.35 -5.47 8.64
CA SER A 179 -14.95 -5.81 10.02
C SER A 179 -14.39 -7.22 10.14
N MET A 180 -14.96 -8.19 9.42
CA MET A 180 -14.48 -9.57 9.40
C MET A 180 -13.17 -9.70 8.61
N ILE A 181 -13.08 -9.04 7.46
CA ILE A 181 -11.90 -9.01 6.59
C ILE A 181 -10.69 -8.46 7.35
N GLU A 182 -10.88 -7.42 8.16
CA GLU A 182 -9.81 -6.83 8.98
C GLU A 182 -9.23 -7.80 10.04
N GLN A 183 -9.86 -8.94 10.30
CA GLN A 183 -9.35 -9.96 11.22
C GLN A 183 -8.64 -11.13 10.51
N LEU A 184 -8.66 -11.17 9.17
CA LEU A 184 -8.05 -12.25 8.38
C LEU A 184 -6.53 -12.11 8.29
N ASP A 185 -5.85 -13.23 8.00
CA ASP A 185 -4.45 -13.22 7.58
C ASP A 185 -4.26 -12.50 6.23
N ASP A 186 -3.00 -12.17 5.89
CA ASP A 186 -2.67 -11.34 4.72
C ASP A 186 -3.22 -11.89 3.40
N GLU A 187 -3.16 -13.20 3.19
CA GLU A 187 -3.60 -13.84 1.94
C GLU A 187 -5.12 -13.77 1.82
N ASN A 188 -5.84 -14.16 2.87
CA ASN A 188 -7.29 -14.10 2.90
C ASN A 188 -7.81 -12.65 2.90
N TYR A 189 -7.12 -11.73 3.56
CA TYR A 189 -7.45 -10.30 3.54
C TYR A 189 -7.41 -9.71 2.13
N GLN A 190 -6.34 -9.97 1.39
CA GLN A 190 -6.21 -9.49 0.02
C GLN A 190 -7.29 -10.08 -0.87
N TYR A 191 -7.50 -11.40 -0.80
CA TYR A 191 -8.51 -12.09 -1.58
C TYR A 191 -9.93 -11.55 -1.32
N GLU A 192 -10.32 -11.40 -0.06
CA GLU A 192 -11.67 -10.91 0.27
C GLU A 192 -11.87 -9.44 -0.07
N LEU A 193 -10.82 -8.61 -0.05
CA LEU A 193 -10.92 -7.23 -0.51
C LEU A 193 -11.13 -7.11 -2.02
N VAL A 194 -10.57 -8.01 -2.83
CA VAL A 194 -10.88 -8.06 -4.27
C VAL A 194 -12.36 -8.38 -4.46
N ASN A 195 -12.87 -9.39 -3.77
CA ASN A 195 -14.31 -9.74 -3.83
C ASN A 195 -15.20 -8.59 -3.37
N LEU A 196 -14.82 -7.94 -2.27
CA LEU A 196 -15.54 -6.79 -1.72
C LEU A 196 -15.57 -5.64 -2.73
N CYS A 197 -14.45 -5.35 -3.40
CA CYS A 197 -14.36 -4.30 -4.42
C CYS A 197 -15.38 -4.52 -5.54
N HIS A 198 -15.43 -5.73 -6.10
CA HIS A 198 -16.38 -6.07 -7.17
C HIS A 198 -17.83 -5.95 -6.69
N GLN A 199 -18.13 -6.41 -5.48
CA GLN A 199 -19.48 -6.34 -4.92
C GLN A 199 -19.90 -4.89 -4.62
N ALA A 200 -18.99 -4.07 -4.11
CA ALA A 200 -19.23 -2.68 -3.79
C ALA A 200 -19.47 -1.86 -5.07
N LEU A 201 -18.60 -1.99 -6.08
CA LEU A 201 -18.76 -1.30 -7.37
C LEU A 201 -20.07 -1.68 -8.05
N ALA A 202 -20.41 -2.97 -8.11
CA ALA A 202 -21.70 -3.40 -8.68
C ALA A 202 -22.91 -2.81 -7.92
N PHE A 203 -22.81 -2.71 -6.60
CA PHE A 203 -23.85 -2.08 -5.79
C PHE A 203 -23.95 -0.56 -6.02
N PHE A 204 -22.82 0.12 -6.17
CA PHE A 204 -22.77 1.56 -6.47
C PHE A 204 -23.30 1.86 -7.88
N ASP A 205 -22.97 1.03 -8.86
CA ASP A 205 -23.49 1.10 -10.23
C ASP A 205 -25.02 0.91 -10.27
N ASP A 206 -25.55 -0.07 -9.53
CA ASP A 206 -27.00 -0.32 -9.44
C ASP A 206 -27.76 0.87 -8.85
N LEU A 207 -27.10 1.64 -7.97
CA LEU A 207 -27.61 2.88 -7.39
C LEU A 207 -27.37 4.11 -8.28
N GLY A 208 -26.52 4.01 -9.30
CA GLY A 208 -26.15 5.11 -10.19
C GLY A 208 -25.32 6.19 -9.50
N LEU A 209 -24.44 5.78 -8.58
CA LEU A 209 -23.53 6.68 -7.85
C LEU A 209 -22.36 7.13 -8.73
N ASP A 210 -21.87 8.33 -8.49
CA ASP A 210 -20.72 8.92 -9.16
C ASP A 210 -19.95 9.79 -8.15
N SER A 211 -18.71 9.40 -7.83
CA SER A 211 -17.85 10.10 -6.86
C SER A 211 -16.37 9.85 -7.15
N ASP A 212 -15.49 10.74 -6.66
CA ASP A 212 -14.03 10.61 -6.83
C ASP A 212 -13.50 9.32 -6.18
N GLU A 213 -14.12 8.84 -5.11
CA GLU A 213 -13.81 7.57 -4.44
C GLU A 213 -14.19 6.36 -5.31
N ILE A 214 -15.32 6.42 -6.01
CA ILE A 214 -15.75 5.37 -6.93
C ILE A 214 -14.79 5.30 -8.13
N ASP A 215 -14.41 6.44 -8.69
CA ASP A 215 -13.39 6.54 -9.74
C ASP A 215 -12.05 5.87 -9.35
N GLU A 216 -11.61 6.04 -8.10
CA GLU A 216 -10.41 5.38 -7.59
C GLU A 216 -10.61 3.87 -7.40
N LEU A 217 -11.79 3.43 -6.96
CA LEU A 217 -12.14 2.01 -6.83
C LEU A 217 -12.20 1.32 -8.20
N GLU A 218 -12.75 1.95 -9.23
CA GLU A 218 -12.76 1.41 -10.60
C GLU A 218 -11.34 1.22 -11.15
N LYS A 219 -10.44 2.18 -10.92
CA LYS A 219 -9.02 2.05 -11.30
C LYS A 219 -8.36 0.85 -10.59
N VAL A 220 -8.69 0.65 -9.31
CA VAL A 220 -8.19 -0.48 -8.52
C VAL A 220 -8.73 -1.80 -9.07
N GLU A 221 -10.03 -1.87 -9.37
CA GLU A 221 -10.68 -3.04 -9.96
C GLU A 221 -10.07 -3.43 -11.31
N ALA A 222 -9.80 -2.45 -12.17
CA ALA A 222 -9.13 -2.68 -13.45
C ALA A 222 -7.76 -3.34 -13.27
N VAL A 223 -7.00 -2.96 -12.22
CA VAL A 223 -5.72 -3.59 -11.92
C VAL A 223 -5.89 -5.04 -11.45
N PHE A 224 -6.89 -5.32 -10.60
CA PHE A 224 -7.19 -6.69 -10.17
C PHE A 224 -7.58 -7.58 -11.36
N ASN A 225 -8.50 -7.10 -12.20
CA ASN A 225 -8.93 -7.81 -13.41
C ASN A 225 -7.76 -8.10 -14.37
N GLN A 226 -6.84 -7.14 -14.53
CA GLN A 226 -5.66 -7.37 -15.37
C GLN A 226 -4.72 -8.43 -14.78
N ALA A 227 -4.49 -8.42 -13.46
CA ALA A 227 -3.65 -9.40 -12.81
C ALA A 227 -4.21 -10.82 -12.98
N ASP A 228 -5.52 -10.99 -12.83
CA ASP A 228 -6.23 -12.25 -13.05
C ASP A 228 -6.08 -12.73 -14.50
N LEU A 229 -6.25 -11.84 -15.48
CA LEU A 229 -6.08 -12.19 -16.91
C LEU A 229 -4.65 -12.63 -17.24
N GLU A 230 -3.64 -11.96 -16.69
CA GLU A 230 -2.24 -12.34 -16.89
C GLU A 230 -1.91 -13.70 -16.26
N GLU A 231 -2.51 -13.99 -15.10
CA GLU A 231 -2.34 -15.28 -14.43
C GLU A 231 -3.08 -16.39 -15.19
N GLU A 232 -4.33 -16.17 -15.62
CA GLU A 232 -5.09 -17.08 -16.46
C GLU A 232 -4.35 -17.39 -17.76
N GLN A 233 -3.75 -16.39 -18.40
CA GLN A 233 -3.00 -16.58 -19.63
C GLN A 233 -1.70 -17.39 -19.41
N LYS A 234 -1.01 -17.20 -18.28
CA LYS A 234 0.14 -18.03 -17.90
C LYS A 234 -0.28 -19.49 -17.70
N ILE A 235 -1.42 -19.72 -17.05
CA ILE A 235 -1.98 -21.07 -16.84
C ILE A 235 -2.38 -21.70 -18.17
N GLU A 236 -3.05 -20.96 -19.06
CA GLU A 236 -3.46 -21.46 -20.38
C GLU A 236 -2.24 -21.81 -21.25
N ASN A 237 -1.19 -20.98 -21.20
CA ASN A 237 0.06 -21.26 -21.90
C ASN A 237 0.77 -22.49 -21.33
N ALA A 238 0.79 -22.66 -20.01
CA ALA A 238 1.35 -23.84 -19.36
C ALA A 238 0.57 -25.12 -19.74
N LYS A 239 -0.76 -25.05 -19.79
CA LYS A 239 -1.62 -26.14 -20.27
C LYS A 239 -1.34 -26.49 -21.73
N LYS A 240 -1.33 -25.51 -22.63
CA LYS A 240 -1.02 -25.74 -24.06
C LYS A 240 0.35 -26.37 -24.23
N PHE A 241 1.35 -25.93 -23.45
CA PHE A 241 2.68 -26.52 -23.47
C PHE A 241 2.67 -27.98 -22.99
N TYR A 242 1.94 -28.29 -21.92
CA TYR A 242 1.77 -29.66 -21.43
C TYR A 242 1.02 -30.55 -22.43
N ASP A 243 -0.08 -30.06 -23.00
CA ASP A 243 -0.89 -30.81 -23.96
C ASP A 243 -0.09 -31.09 -25.25
N ASP A 244 0.63 -30.10 -25.78
CA ASP A 244 1.53 -30.26 -26.94
C ASP A 244 2.69 -31.22 -26.64
N MET A 245 3.23 -31.17 -25.41
CA MET A 245 4.26 -32.12 -24.95
C MET A 245 3.71 -33.56 -24.91
N MET A 246 2.54 -33.76 -24.31
CA MET A 246 1.93 -35.08 -24.16
C MET A 246 1.47 -35.65 -25.49
N ASP A 247 0.98 -34.83 -26.40
CA ASP A 247 0.60 -35.24 -27.75
C ASP A 247 1.83 -35.72 -28.54
N LYS A 248 2.92 -34.94 -28.54
CA LYS A 248 4.18 -35.33 -29.23
C LYS A 248 4.85 -36.56 -28.62
N TYR A 249 4.78 -36.71 -27.29
CA TYR A 249 5.23 -37.92 -26.60
C TYR A 249 4.44 -39.16 -27.05
N ARG A 250 3.11 -39.06 -27.12
CA ARG A 250 2.24 -40.16 -27.61
C ARG A 250 2.50 -40.52 -29.07
N HIS A 251 2.98 -39.55 -29.87
CA HIS A 251 3.31 -39.75 -31.28
C HIS A 251 4.77 -40.16 -31.55
N GLY A 252 5.57 -40.41 -30.50
CA GLY A 252 6.89 -41.07 -30.63
C GLY A 252 8.02 -40.18 -31.16
N ASP A 253 7.96 -38.87 -30.93
CA ASP A 253 9.00 -37.92 -31.36
C ASP A 253 10.24 -37.96 -30.43
N SER A 254 11.32 -38.59 -30.90
CA SER A 254 12.51 -38.91 -30.10
C SER A 254 13.38 -37.69 -29.73
N GLU A 255 13.39 -36.62 -30.52
CA GLU A 255 14.18 -35.41 -30.21
C GLU A 255 13.59 -34.61 -29.04
N MET A 256 12.27 -34.66 -28.88
CA MET A 256 11.59 -34.04 -27.75
C MET A 256 11.68 -34.89 -26.47
N TYR A 257 11.89 -36.21 -26.57
CA TYR A 257 12.16 -37.08 -25.42
C TYR A 257 13.38 -36.59 -24.61
N ASP A 258 14.45 -36.21 -25.30
CA ASP A 258 15.67 -35.70 -24.67
C ASP A 258 15.51 -34.28 -24.11
N ARG A 259 14.67 -33.43 -24.74
CA ARG A 259 14.32 -32.10 -24.20
C ARG A 259 13.44 -32.20 -22.95
N VAL A 260 12.43 -33.06 -22.97
CA VAL A 260 11.54 -33.33 -21.83
C VAL A 260 12.35 -33.90 -20.67
N LYS A 261 13.24 -34.86 -20.93
CA LYS A 261 14.18 -35.41 -19.95
C LYS A 261 15.15 -34.36 -19.39
N GLY A 262 15.60 -33.43 -20.24
CA GLY A 262 16.41 -32.29 -19.84
C GLY A 262 15.68 -31.34 -18.89
N ILE A 263 14.43 -30.99 -19.20
CA ILE A 263 13.58 -30.13 -18.38
C ILE A 263 13.22 -30.83 -17.06
N MET A 264 12.82 -32.11 -17.09
CA MET A 264 12.52 -32.90 -15.88
C MET A 264 13.73 -32.98 -14.94
N ASN A 265 14.94 -33.22 -15.47
CA ASN A 265 16.17 -33.18 -14.68
C ASN A 265 16.46 -31.78 -14.09
N GLN A 266 16.14 -30.71 -14.83
CA GLN A 266 16.34 -29.33 -14.39
C GLN A 266 15.41 -28.93 -13.23
N PHE A 267 14.21 -29.52 -13.16
CA PHE A 267 13.28 -29.42 -12.03
C PHE A 267 13.47 -30.54 -10.97
N GLY A 268 14.53 -31.35 -11.12
CA GLY A 268 14.90 -32.43 -10.19
C GLY A 268 13.88 -33.58 -10.13
N ILE A 269 13.20 -33.86 -11.24
CA ILE A 269 12.22 -34.96 -11.40
C ILE A 269 12.93 -36.11 -12.11
N ASP A 270 13.12 -37.23 -11.40
CA ASP A 270 13.72 -38.46 -11.95
C ASP A 270 12.66 -39.32 -12.66
N GLU A 271 12.94 -39.71 -13.90
CA GLU A 271 12.14 -40.60 -14.75
C GLU A 271 11.87 -41.96 -14.08
N ASN A 272 12.84 -42.45 -13.29
CA ASN A 272 12.71 -43.70 -12.53
C ASN A 272 11.84 -43.55 -11.28
N GLY A 273 11.60 -42.31 -10.84
CA GLY A 273 10.75 -41.98 -9.70
C GLY A 273 9.28 -41.87 -10.06
N LEU A 274 8.95 -41.73 -11.34
CA LEU A 274 7.58 -41.67 -11.88
C LEU A 274 7.08 -43.01 -12.41
N THR A 275 7.97 -43.98 -12.58
CA THR A 275 7.63 -45.29 -13.14
C THR A 275 6.84 -46.13 -12.13
N GLY A 276 5.62 -46.51 -12.50
CA GLY A 276 4.72 -47.30 -11.64
C GLY A 276 3.94 -46.50 -10.61
N LYS A 277 4.02 -45.17 -10.63
CA LYS A 277 3.17 -44.28 -9.83
C LYS A 277 1.80 -44.10 -10.45
N SER A 278 0.79 -43.91 -9.60
CA SER A 278 -0.56 -43.59 -10.06
C SER A 278 -0.63 -42.17 -10.61
N THR A 279 -1.67 -41.88 -11.39
CA THR A 279 -1.89 -40.56 -11.98
C THR A 279 -1.98 -39.46 -10.91
N GLU A 280 -2.59 -39.74 -9.75
CA GLU A 280 -2.67 -38.81 -8.60
C GLU A 280 -1.30 -38.53 -7.95
N GLU A 281 -0.44 -39.55 -7.85
CA GLU A 281 0.90 -39.38 -7.28
C GLU A 281 1.81 -38.53 -8.18
N ILE A 282 1.62 -38.64 -9.50
CA ILE A 282 2.34 -37.83 -10.48
C ILE A 282 1.86 -36.38 -10.39
N GLU A 283 0.56 -36.15 -10.18
CA GLU A 283 -0.04 -34.83 -10.01
C GLU A 283 0.50 -34.08 -8.79
N ASP A 284 0.59 -34.75 -7.62
CA ASP A 284 1.13 -34.17 -6.39
C ASP A 284 2.63 -33.81 -6.51
N ILE A 285 3.41 -34.61 -7.25
CA ILE A 285 4.84 -34.33 -7.51
C ILE A 285 5.01 -33.12 -8.42
N LEU A 286 4.12 -32.95 -9.40
CA LEU A 286 4.14 -31.82 -10.30
C LEU A 286 3.68 -30.55 -9.59
N CYS A 287 2.59 -30.58 -8.83
CA CYS A 287 2.11 -29.39 -8.10
C CYS A 287 3.12 -28.89 -7.06
N SER A 288 3.77 -29.79 -6.33
CA SER A 288 4.81 -29.42 -5.36
C SER A 288 6.08 -28.82 -5.98
N LYS A 289 6.44 -29.19 -7.22
CA LYS A 289 7.68 -28.73 -7.88
C LYS A 289 7.48 -27.57 -8.86
N PHE A 290 6.30 -27.42 -9.44
CA PHE A 290 5.92 -26.28 -10.28
C PHE A 290 5.37 -25.10 -9.46
N GLY A 291 5.20 -25.26 -8.14
CA GLY A 291 4.72 -24.19 -7.25
C GLY A 291 3.24 -23.88 -7.44
N ILE A 292 2.46 -24.82 -7.99
CA ILE A 292 1.02 -24.69 -8.20
C ILE A 292 0.33 -25.33 -6.98
N SER A 293 -0.55 -24.60 -6.33
CA SER A 293 -1.19 -25.07 -5.10
C SER A 293 -2.17 -26.23 -5.37
N LYS A 294 -2.32 -27.12 -4.38
CA LYS A 294 -3.25 -28.27 -4.48
C LYS A 294 -4.70 -27.83 -4.66
N SER A 295 -5.10 -26.68 -4.13
CA SER A 295 -6.41 -26.06 -4.34
C SER A 295 -6.62 -25.62 -5.79
N MET A 296 -5.57 -25.21 -6.49
CA MET A 296 -5.57 -24.85 -7.91
C MET A 296 -5.72 -26.09 -8.80
N MET A 297 -5.09 -27.20 -8.40
CA MET A 297 -5.26 -28.52 -9.03
C MET A 297 -6.68 -29.06 -8.79
N GLU A 298 -7.25 -28.91 -7.59
CA GLU A 298 -8.64 -29.29 -7.29
C GLU A 298 -9.66 -28.44 -8.06
N LYS A 299 -9.41 -27.13 -8.24
CA LYS A 299 -10.22 -26.26 -9.12
C LYS A 299 -10.15 -26.70 -10.58
N LEU A 300 -8.99 -27.19 -11.04
CA LEU A 300 -8.80 -27.77 -12.36
C LEU A 300 -9.58 -29.09 -12.52
N VAL A 301 -9.41 -30.04 -11.59
CA VAL A 301 -10.07 -31.35 -11.64
C VAL A 301 -11.59 -31.25 -11.55
N ARG A 302 -12.14 -30.33 -10.73
CA ARG A 302 -13.59 -30.05 -10.69
C ARG A 302 -14.12 -29.52 -12.03
N LYS A 303 -13.33 -28.69 -12.73
CA LYS A 303 -13.70 -28.21 -14.08
C LYS A 303 -13.55 -29.29 -15.16
N PHE A 304 -12.65 -30.26 -14.97
CA PHE A 304 -12.43 -31.39 -15.89
C PHE A 304 -13.47 -32.52 -15.75
N ASN A 305 -14.00 -32.78 -14.55
CA ASN A 305 -14.86 -33.95 -14.29
C ASN A 305 -16.36 -33.72 -14.43
N GLY A 306 -16.84 -32.51 -14.73
CA GLY A 306 -18.20 -32.29 -15.25
C GLY A 306 -19.30 -33.18 -14.64
N GLN A 307 -19.40 -33.20 -13.32
CA GLN A 307 -20.61 -33.45 -12.53
C GLN A 307 -20.69 -32.42 -11.43
#